data_AF-A0A382C181-F1
#
_entry.id   AF-A0A382C181-F1
#
_cell.length_a   1.000
_cell.length_b   1.000
_cell.length_c   1.000
_cell.angle_alpha   90.00
_cell.angle_beta   90.00
_cell.angle_gamma   90.00
#
_symmetry.space_group_name_H-M   'P 1'
#
loop_
_entity.id
_entity.type
_entity.pdbx_description
1 polymer ?
#
loop_
_entity_poly.entity_id
_entity_poly.type
_entity_poly.pdbx_seq_one_letter_code
_entity_poly.pdbx_strand_id
1 'polypeptide(L)'
;MADVDSPAMLAALRARENTRGGPVKQTSGKVVDRSEQVSQIRLLMERLDDGLNVDAGGFFHNPTSVYADPDLAERERRAFFAGHPHLVGLTGDLPEPGAFLTCDDLPTPLLGTRDEEGRFRAFVNSCRHRGVVLEERDRGEARRFTCPFHRWSYDIGGALVGLPNADHFGDPDKACLGLVELPAVEEAGLLWVHPDPDGVIDLDEQLGPE
;
A
#
# COMPACT_ATOMS: atom_id res chain seq x y z
N MET A 1 29.37 21.25 24.70
CA MET A 1 28.20 21.58 23.87
C MET A 1 28.77 22.17 22.59
N ALA A 2 28.71 21.45 21.47
CA ALA A 2 29.33 21.91 20.23
C ALA A 2 28.52 23.09 19.67
N ASP A 3 29.22 24.16 19.31
CA ASP A 3 28.63 25.40 18.80
C ASP A 3 28.14 25.17 17.37
N VAL A 4 26.82 25.00 17.23
CA VAL A 4 26.14 24.64 15.98
C VAL A 4 26.18 25.76 14.94
N ASP A 5 26.56 26.98 15.34
CA ASP A 5 26.64 28.16 14.48
C ASP A 5 28.07 28.44 13.98
N SER A 6 29.01 27.52 14.22
CA SER A 6 30.37 27.66 13.72
C SER A 6 30.41 27.72 12.18
N PRO A 7 31.14 28.68 11.59
CA PRO A 7 31.31 28.79 10.13
C PRO A 7 31.80 27.50 9.46
N ALA A 8 32.55 26.66 10.17
CA ALA A 8 33.02 25.36 9.69
C ALA A 8 31.89 24.32 9.56
N MET A 9 30.88 24.39 10.42
CA MET A 9 29.72 23.48 10.43
C MET A 9 28.72 23.87 9.32
N LEU A 10 28.49 25.16 9.10
CA LEU A 10 27.71 25.66 7.96
C LEU A 10 28.35 25.31 6.62
N ALA A 11 29.69 25.35 6.50
CA ALA A 11 30.40 24.95 5.29
C ALA A 11 30.27 23.44 5.00
N ALA A 12 30.27 22.60 6.03
CA ALA A 12 30.11 21.15 5.90
C ALA A 12 28.68 20.74 5.51
N LEU A 13 27.66 21.48 5.94
CA LEU A 13 26.26 21.27 5.54
C LEU A 13 26.04 21.62 4.06
N ARG A 14 26.59 22.76 3.60
CA ARG A 14 26.48 23.20 2.20
C ARG A 14 27.19 22.28 1.20
N ALA A 15 28.22 21.56 1.64
CA ALA A 15 28.92 20.59 0.80
C ALA A 15 28.13 19.27 0.60
N ARG A 16 27.09 19.00 1.40
CA ARG A 16 26.27 17.77 1.32
C ARG A 16 24.99 17.93 0.50
N GLU A 17 24.57 19.15 0.16
CA GLU A 17 23.31 19.40 -0.53
C GLU A 17 23.36 19.25 -2.06
N ASN A 18 24.52 18.97 -2.67
CA ASN A 18 24.68 19.13 -4.12
C ASN A 18 24.99 17.86 -4.94
N THR A 19 24.60 16.65 -4.52
CA THR A 19 24.89 15.44 -5.33
C THR A 19 23.76 14.41 -5.51
N ARG A 20 22.49 14.71 -5.18
CA ARG A 20 21.37 13.79 -5.51
C ARG A 20 20.13 14.52 -6.03
N GLY A 21 20.26 15.10 -7.21
CA GLY A 21 19.13 15.58 -8.01
C GLY A 21 19.25 15.05 -9.43
N GLY A 22 18.90 13.77 -9.64
CA GLY A 22 18.61 13.29 -10.99
C GLY A 22 17.38 14.05 -11.54
N PRO A 23 17.20 14.11 -12.87
CA PRO A 23 16.10 14.87 -13.46
C PRO A 23 14.77 14.29 -12.97
N VAL A 24 14.06 15.07 -12.14
CA VAL A 24 12.65 14.81 -11.81
C VAL A 24 11.89 14.91 -13.12
N LYS A 25 11.39 13.77 -13.61
CA LYS A 25 10.44 13.75 -14.72
C LYS A 25 9.21 14.52 -14.26
N GLN A 26 8.98 15.68 -14.87
CA GLN A 26 7.75 16.44 -14.64
C GLN A 26 6.59 15.57 -15.11
N THR A 27 5.78 15.10 -14.15
CA THR A 27 4.50 14.47 -14.45
C THR A 27 3.58 15.54 -15.02
N SER A 28 2.88 15.18 -16.10
CA SER A 28 1.90 16.01 -16.80
C SER A 28 0.62 16.18 -15.95
N GLY A 29 0.73 16.76 -14.75
CA GLY A 29 -0.44 17.15 -13.97
C GLY A 29 -1.14 18.32 -14.65
N LYS A 30 -2.47 18.25 -14.81
CA LYS A 30 -3.28 19.41 -15.22
C LYS A 30 -2.93 20.59 -14.31
N VAL A 31 -2.49 21.68 -14.91
CA VAL A 31 -2.26 22.93 -14.17
C VAL A 31 -3.60 23.38 -13.61
N VAL A 32 -3.76 23.39 -12.29
CA VAL A 32 -4.97 23.87 -11.62
C VAL A 32 -5.33 25.24 -12.18
N ASP A 33 -6.58 25.39 -12.62
CA ASP A 33 -7.03 26.62 -13.26
C ASP A 33 -6.74 27.84 -12.38
N ARG A 34 -6.26 28.92 -12.98
CA ARG A 34 -5.83 30.11 -12.23
C ARG A 34 -6.98 30.71 -11.42
N SER A 35 -8.22 30.61 -11.91
CA SER A 35 -9.38 31.11 -11.17
C SER A 35 -9.64 30.27 -9.92
N GLU A 36 -9.45 28.96 -9.99
CA GLU A 36 -9.57 28.05 -8.85
C GLU A 36 -8.48 28.30 -7.81
N GLN A 37 -7.21 28.46 -8.24
CA GLN A 37 -6.12 28.84 -7.34
C GLN A 37 -6.40 30.15 -6.60
N VAL A 38 -6.89 31.17 -7.31
CA VAL A 38 -7.24 32.46 -6.70
C VAL A 38 -8.43 32.32 -5.74
N SER A 39 -9.42 31.49 -6.08
CA SER A 39 -10.57 31.17 -5.20
C SER A 39 -10.11 30.55 -3.89
N GLN A 40 -9.28 29.51 -3.97
CA GLN A 40 -8.75 28.80 -2.79
C GLN A 40 -7.88 29.71 -1.92
N ILE A 41 -7.02 30.54 -2.52
CA ILE A 41 -6.20 31.50 -1.77
C ILE A 41 -7.07 32.52 -1.03
N ARG A 42 -8.13 33.03 -1.67
CA ARG A 42 -9.05 33.98 -1.03
C ARG A 42 -9.79 33.35 0.13
N LEU A 43 -10.31 32.13 -0.05
CA LEU A 43 -10.93 31.37 1.03
C LEU A 43 -9.95 31.17 2.18
N LEU A 44 -8.70 30.78 1.90
CA LEU A 44 -7.68 30.55 2.93
C LEU A 44 -7.31 31.85 3.67
N MET A 45 -7.24 32.98 2.97
CA MET A 45 -7.01 34.30 3.56
C MET A 45 -8.18 34.72 4.47
N GLU A 46 -9.42 34.57 4.01
CA GLU A 46 -10.62 34.83 4.82
C GLU A 46 -10.62 33.99 6.10
N ARG A 47 -10.29 32.70 5.97
CA ARG A 47 -10.12 31.78 7.10
C ARG A 47 -9.02 32.22 8.08
N LEU A 48 -7.89 32.70 7.59
CA LEU A 48 -6.81 33.24 8.42
C LEU A 48 -7.23 34.52 9.15
N ASP A 49 -7.90 35.44 8.45
CA ASP A 49 -8.37 36.70 9.01
C ASP A 49 -9.44 36.47 10.10
N ASP A 50 -10.32 35.48 9.89
CA ASP A 50 -11.36 35.09 10.86
C ASP A 50 -10.85 34.16 11.97
N GLY A 51 -9.62 33.63 11.85
CA GLY A 51 -9.05 32.67 12.79
C GLY A 51 -9.74 31.29 12.78
N LEU A 52 -10.36 30.91 11.66
CA LEU A 52 -11.13 29.68 11.49
C LEU A 52 -10.46 28.79 10.45
N ASN A 53 -10.20 27.52 10.76
CA ASN A 53 -9.57 26.62 9.77
C ASN A 53 -10.61 25.84 8.94
N VAL A 54 -11.74 25.45 9.55
CA VAL A 54 -12.95 24.91 8.90
C VAL A 54 -14.08 25.01 9.94
N ASP A 55 -15.28 25.48 9.59
CA ASP A 55 -16.43 25.55 10.51
C ASP A 55 -17.44 24.45 10.19
N ALA A 56 -17.57 23.47 11.09
CA ALA A 56 -18.57 22.39 10.99
C ALA A 56 -19.98 22.83 11.41
N GLY A 57 -20.17 24.11 11.76
CA GLY A 57 -21.45 24.68 12.19
C GLY A 57 -21.80 24.42 13.66
N GLY A 58 -20.87 23.86 14.45
CA GLY A 58 -21.05 23.60 15.88
C GLY A 58 -20.23 22.43 16.42
N PHE A 59 -20.44 22.10 17.69
CA PHE A 59 -19.82 20.92 18.32
C PHE A 59 -20.47 19.65 17.82
N PHE A 60 -19.67 18.76 17.24
CA PHE A 60 -20.10 17.41 16.91
C PHE A 60 -19.93 16.52 18.14
N HIS A 61 -20.99 15.82 18.55
CA HIS A 61 -20.93 14.85 19.64
C HIS A 61 -20.97 13.43 19.06
N ASN A 62 -19.85 12.71 19.14
CA ASN A 62 -19.79 11.31 18.71
C ASN A 62 -19.93 10.38 19.92
N PRO A 63 -20.96 9.51 19.98
CA PRO A 63 -21.11 8.59 21.12
C PRO A 63 -19.93 7.62 21.21
N THR A 64 -19.49 7.32 22.43
CA THR A 64 -18.34 6.45 22.68
C THR A 64 -18.53 5.02 22.16
N SER A 65 -19.79 4.59 22.00
CA SER A 65 -20.14 3.29 21.42
C SER A 65 -19.58 3.10 20.00
N VAL A 66 -19.37 4.19 19.23
CA VAL A 66 -18.76 4.10 17.89
C VAL A 66 -17.36 3.49 17.94
N TYR A 67 -16.65 3.63 19.05
CA TYR A 67 -15.29 3.09 19.22
C TYR A 67 -15.24 1.79 20.03
N ALA A 68 -16.31 1.45 20.75
CA ALA A 68 -16.29 0.39 21.77
C ALA A 68 -17.30 -0.74 21.51
N ASP A 69 -18.25 -0.56 20.58
CA ASP A 69 -19.25 -1.58 20.25
C ASP A 69 -18.62 -2.68 19.35
N PRO A 70 -18.47 -3.92 19.86
CA PRO A 70 -17.88 -5.00 19.10
C PRO A 70 -18.73 -5.43 17.89
N ASP A 71 -20.06 -5.28 17.97
CA ASP A 71 -20.96 -5.62 16.87
C ASP A 71 -20.84 -4.60 15.74
N LEU A 72 -20.63 -3.32 16.09
CA LEU A 72 -20.32 -2.28 15.09
C LEU A 72 -18.99 -2.57 14.41
N ALA A 73 -17.93 -2.82 15.18
CA ALA A 73 -16.62 -3.13 14.63
C ALA A 73 -16.65 -4.34 13.69
N GLU A 74 -17.48 -5.34 13.98
CA GLU A 74 -17.65 -6.50 13.11
C GLU A 74 -18.42 -6.19 11.82
N ARG A 75 -19.42 -5.31 11.89
CA ARG A 75 -20.09 -4.81 10.68
C ARG A 75 -19.13 -4.02 9.81
N GLU A 76 -18.30 -3.16 10.40
CA GLU A 76 -17.28 -2.38 9.69
C GLU A 76 -16.23 -3.29 9.05
N ARG A 77 -15.76 -4.34 9.75
CA ARG A 77 -14.83 -5.33 9.19
C ARG A 77 -15.36 -5.98 7.91
N ARG A 78 -16.65 -6.33 7.88
CA ARG A 78 -17.24 -6.93 6.66
C ARG A 78 -17.59 -5.91 5.58
N ALA A 79 -18.23 -4.81 5.95
CA ALA A 79 -18.75 -3.86 4.97
C ALA A 79 -17.64 -2.97 4.39
N PHE A 80 -16.73 -2.49 5.24
CA PHE A 80 -15.68 -1.57 4.85
C PHE A 80 -14.39 -2.33 4.57
N PHE A 81 -13.82 -3.00 5.57
CA PHE A 81 -12.48 -3.57 5.45
C PHE A 81 -12.38 -4.78 4.51
N ALA A 82 -13.44 -5.58 4.38
CA ALA A 82 -13.45 -6.69 3.42
C ALA A 82 -13.99 -6.28 2.03
N GLY A 83 -14.79 -5.21 1.97
CA GLY A 83 -15.57 -4.85 0.78
C GLY A 83 -15.04 -3.68 -0.05
N HIS A 84 -13.90 -3.10 0.32
CA HIS A 84 -13.33 -1.94 -0.38
C HIS A 84 -11.82 -2.10 -0.63
N PRO A 85 -11.28 -1.47 -1.68
CA PRO A 85 -9.84 -1.31 -1.88
C PRO A 85 -9.18 -0.50 -0.76
N HIS A 86 -7.98 -0.92 -0.35
CA HIS A 86 -7.17 -0.27 0.68
C HIS A 86 -5.80 0.12 0.17
N LEU A 87 -5.28 1.24 0.67
CA LEU A 87 -3.90 1.64 0.49
C LEU A 87 -2.99 0.81 1.40
N VAL A 88 -2.10 0.01 0.82
CA VAL A 88 -1.22 -0.91 1.57
C VAL A 88 0.24 -0.45 1.63
N GLY A 89 0.59 0.57 0.85
CA GLY A 89 1.94 1.13 0.83
C GLY A 89 2.14 2.14 -0.28
N LEU A 90 3.39 2.56 -0.44
CA LEU A 90 3.84 3.46 -1.49
C LEU A 90 4.73 2.70 -2.48
N THR A 91 4.85 3.21 -3.71
CA THR A 91 5.78 2.66 -4.72
C THR A 91 7.18 2.42 -4.16
N GLY A 92 7.66 3.33 -3.31
CA GLY A 92 8.98 3.24 -2.68
C GLY A 92 9.14 2.12 -1.65
N ASP A 93 8.06 1.52 -1.16
CA ASP A 93 8.11 0.31 -0.33
C ASP A 93 8.46 -0.94 -1.15
N LEU A 94 8.29 -0.87 -2.48
CA LEU A 94 8.61 -1.93 -3.44
C LEU A 94 9.57 -1.42 -4.54
N PRO A 95 10.83 -1.08 -4.18
CA PRO A 95 11.71 -0.30 -5.06
C PRO A 95 12.22 -1.06 -6.28
N GLU A 96 12.46 -2.38 -6.17
CA GLU A 96 13.09 -3.20 -7.19
C GLU A 96 12.36 -4.55 -7.33
N PRO A 97 12.47 -5.24 -8.48
CA PRO A 97 11.95 -6.60 -8.64
C PRO A 97 12.36 -7.56 -7.52
N GLY A 98 11.40 -8.31 -7.00
CA GLY A 98 11.58 -9.21 -5.87
C GLY A 98 11.47 -8.54 -4.49
N ALA A 99 11.30 -7.21 -4.43
CA ALA A 99 10.84 -6.55 -3.22
C ALA A 99 9.42 -7.03 -2.86
N PHE A 100 9.14 -7.14 -1.57
CA PHE A 100 7.83 -7.52 -1.06
C PHE A 100 7.48 -6.72 0.20
N LEU A 101 6.17 -6.65 0.47
CA LEU A 101 5.59 -6.21 1.72
C LEU A 101 4.48 -7.17 2.15
N THR A 102 4.17 -7.21 3.44
CA THR A 102 3.04 -7.96 3.98
C THR A 102 2.14 -7.03 4.81
N CYS A 103 0.85 -7.37 4.90
CA CYS A 103 -0.12 -6.66 5.71
C CYS A 103 -1.16 -7.66 6.25
N ASP A 104 -1.32 -7.72 7.57
CA ASP A 104 -2.26 -8.60 8.27
C ASP A 104 -3.37 -7.83 9.02
N ASP A 105 -3.39 -6.50 8.90
CA ASP A 105 -4.44 -5.64 9.45
C ASP A 105 -5.78 -5.75 8.68
N LEU A 106 -5.74 -6.26 7.45
CA LEU A 106 -6.92 -6.52 6.62
C LEU A 106 -7.53 -7.89 6.95
N PRO A 107 -8.83 -8.10 6.68
CA PRO A 107 -9.49 -9.40 6.88
C PRO A 107 -8.82 -10.57 6.14
N THR A 108 -8.08 -10.26 5.07
CA THR A 108 -7.31 -11.22 4.27
C THR A 108 -5.83 -10.85 4.38
N PRO A 109 -4.94 -11.75 4.86
CA PRO A 109 -3.52 -11.45 4.99
C PRO A 109 -2.90 -11.31 3.60
N LEU A 110 -2.13 -10.25 3.41
CA LEU A 110 -1.67 -9.79 2.11
C LEU A 110 -0.17 -9.97 1.95
N LEU A 111 0.23 -10.37 0.75
CA LEU A 111 1.60 -10.39 0.26
C LEU A 111 1.67 -9.58 -1.02
N GLY A 112 2.22 -8.37 -0.93
CA GLY A 112 2.49 -7.50 -2.09
C GLY A 112 3.89 -7.74 -2.63
N THR A 113 4.05 -7.81 -3.95
CA THR A 113 5.35 -8.02 -4.60
C THR A 113 5.56 -7.08 -5.78
N ARG A 114 6.84 -6.82 -6.09
CA ARG A 114 7.28 -6.22 -7.35
C ARG A 114 7.74 -7.35 -8.27
N ASP A 115 7.04 -7.56 -9.39
CA ASP A 115 7.42 -8.61 -10.35
C ASP A 115 8.67 -8.24 -11.17
N GLU A 116 9.12 -9.15 -12.03
CA GLU A 116 10.31 -8.97 -12.87
C GLU A 116 10.14 -7.84 -13.91
N GLU A 117 8.90 -7.55 -14.29
CA GLU A 117 8.54 -6.44 -15.17
C GLU A 117 8.37 -5.11 -14.42
N GLY A 118 8.53 -5.11 -13.09
CA GLY A 118 8.38 -3.93 -12.24
C GLY A 118 6.92 -3.59 -11.90
N ARG A 119 5.96 -4.47 -12.15
CA ARG A 119 4.56 -4.27 -11.79
C ARG A 119 4.30 -4.67 -10.35
N PHE A 120 3.42 -3.92 -9.70
CA PHE A 120 2.89 -4.28 -8.41
C PHE A 120 1.88 -5.41 -8.56
N ARG A 121 2.03 -6.46 -7.75
CA ARG A 121 1.08 -7.57 -7.65
C ARG A 121 0.78 -7.84 -6.18
N ALA A 122 -0.42 -8.34 -5.89
CA ALA A 122 -0.81 -8.71 -4.55
C ALA A 122 -1.42 -10.10 -4.51
N PHE A 123 -1.18 -10.82 -3.43
CA PHE A 123 -1.66 -12.16 -3.21
C PHE A 123 -2.15 -12.34 -1.78
N VAL A 124 -3.00 -13.34 -1.57
CA VAL A 124 -3.25 -13.84 -0.22
C VAL A 124 -1.95 -14.48 0.31
N ASN A 125 -1.45 -13.98 1.44
CA ASN A 125 -0.28 -14.49 2.15
C ASN A 125 -0.60 -15.79 2.88
N SER A 126 -1.00 -16.81 2.13
CA SER A 126 -1.43 -18.09 2.65
C SER A 126 -1.12 -19.22 1.67
N CYS A 127 -0.45 -20.24 2.15
CA CYS A 127 -0.09 -21.40 1.34
C CYS A 127 -1.34 -22.16 0.87
N ARG A 128 -1.45 -22.40 -0.44
CA ARG A 128 -2.56 -23.16 -1.06
C ARG A 128 -2.69 -24.61 -0.59
N HIS A 129 -1.68 -25.16 0.08
CA HIS A 129 -1.76 -26.52 0.62
C HIS A 129 -2.62 -26.59 1.89
N ARG A 130 -2.28 -25.81 2.92
CA ARG A 130 -2.93 -25.89 4.27
C ARG A 130 -3.12 -24.55 4.96
N GLY A 131 -3.07 -23.46 4.21
CA GLY A 131 -3.43 -22.13 4.71
C GLY A 131 -2.40 -21.45 5.62
N VAL A 132 -1.20 -22.01 5.77
CA VAL A 132 -0.16 -21.42 6.62
C VAL A 132 0.42 -20.17 5.95
N VAL A 133 0.65 -19.11 6.73
CA VAL A 133 1.30 -17.87 6.31
C VAL A 133 2.66 -18.18 5.66
N LEU A 134 2.97 -17.50 4.55
CA LEU A 134 4.18 -17.78 3.77
C LEU A 134 5.35 -16.90 4.18
N GLU A 135 5.07 -15.66 4.55
CA GLU A 135 6.07 -14.68 4.95
C GLU A 135 5.55 -13.88 6.14
N GLU A 136 6.34 -13.82 7.20
CA GLU A 136 6.01 -13.14 8.45
C GLU A 136 6.71 -11.77 8.55
N ARG A 137 7.71 -11.50 7.71
CA ARG A 137 8.37 -10.19 7.69
C ARG A 137 7.45 -9.16 7.03
N ASP A 138 7.39 -7.97 7.63
CA ASP A 138 6.60 -6.85 7.10
C ASP A 138 7.06 -6.42 5.70
N ARG A 139 8.37 -6.54 5.42
CA ARG A 139 8.97 -6.14 4.15
C ARG A 139 10.33 -6.80 3.92
N GLY A 140 10.76 -6.82 2.67
CA GLY A 140 12.12 -7.23 2.30
C GLY A 140 12.25 -7.58 0.84
N GLU A 141 13.24 -8.41 0.53
CA GLU A 141 13.46 -8.97 -0.79
C GLU A 141 13.42 -10.50 -0.73
N ALA A 142 12.79 -11.11 -1.72
CA ALA A 142 12.71 -12.55 -1.87
C ALA A 142 12.66 -12.95 -3.34
N ARG A 143 13.31 -14.05 -3.70
CA ARG A 143 13.17 -14.67 -5.04
C ARG A 143 12.02 -15.68 -5.09
N ARG A 144 11.58 -16.16 -3.93
CA ARG A 144 10.51 -17.13 -3.76
C ARG A 144 10.02 -17.14 -2.31
N PHE A 145 8.78 -17.51 -2.12
CA PHE A 145 8.15 -17.71 -0.82
C PHE A 145 8.00 -19.20 -0.56
N THR A 146 8.71 -19.71 0.44
CA THR A 146 8.71 -21.14 0.77
C THR A 146 7.92 -21.35 2.05
N CYS A 147 6.79 -22.06 1.94
CA CYS A 147 5.93 -22.36 3.08
C CYS A 147 6.73 -23.06 4.20
N PRO A 148 6.67 -22.54 5.45
CA PRO A 148 7.42 -23.12 6.56
C PRO A 148 6.94 -24.52 6.95
N PHE A 149 5.71 -24.89 6.58
CA PHE A 149 5.12 -26.18 6.97
C PHE A 149 5.62 -27.35 6.11
N HIS A 150 5.37 -27.30 4.80
CA HIS A 150 5.68 -28.40 3.87
C HIS A 150 6.51 -27.97 2.67
N ARG A 151 7.09 -26.76 2.70
CA ARG A 151 8.05 -26.27 1.71
C ARG A 151 7.50 -26.18 0.27
N TRP A 152 6.18 -26.10 0.11
CA TRP A 152 5.60 -25.59 -1.13
C TRP A 152 6.17 -24.20 -1.39
N SER A 153 6.71 -24.00 -2.59
CA SER A 153 7.44 -22.79 -2.95
C SER A 153 6.75 -22.08 -4.09
N TYR A 154 6.52 -20.79 -3.92
CA TYR A 154 5.91 -19.92 -4.92
C TYR A 154 6.94 -18.90 -5.38
N ASP A 155 6.95 -18.56 -6.66
CA ASP A 155 7.80 -17.45 -7.14
C ASP A 155 7.20 -16.09 -6.75
N ILE A 156 7.88 -15.01 -7.12
CA ILE A 156 7.43 -13.63 -6.85
C ILE A 156 6.13 -13.27 -7.58
N GLY A 157 5.79 -14.03 -8.61
CA GLY A 157 4.55 -13.93 -9.36
C GLY A 157 3.44 -14.84 -8.83
N GLY A 158 3.65 -15.49 -7.68
CA GLY A 158 2.66 -16.35 -7.04
C GLY A 158 2.48 -17.73 -7.68
N ALA A 159 3.23 -18.08 -8.74
CA ALA A 159 3.11 -19.39 -9.36
C ALA A 159 3.75 -20.47 -8.47
N LEU A 160 3.14 -21.67 -8.40
CA LEU A 160 3.69 -22.79 -7.66
C LEU A 160 4.90 -23.38 -8.42
N VAL A 161 6.11 -23.10 -7.95
CA VAL A 161 7.36 -23.54 -8.59
C VAL A 161 8.03 -24.73 -7.89
N GLY A 162 7.72 -24.96 -6.61
CA GLY A 162 8.32 -26.04 -5.83
C GLY A 162 7.30 -26.87 -5.07
N LEU A 163 7.32 -28.19 -5.32
CA LEU A 163 6.48 -29.19 -4.66
C LEU A 163 7.38 -30.36 -4.22
N PRO A 164 7.77 -30.44 -2.94
CA PRO A 164 8.53 -31.59 -2.43
C PRO A 164 7.73 -32.89 -2.59
N ASN A 165 8.43 -33.97 -2.96
CA ASN A 165 7.83 -35.30 -3.22
C ASN A 165 6.63 -35.21 -4.18
N ALA A 166 6.78 -34.47 -5.29
CA ALA A 166 5.71 -34.22 -6.26
C ALA A 166 5.07 -35.51 -6.79
N ASP A 167 5.84 -36.60 -6.89
CA ASP A 167 5.40 -37.94 -7.26
C ASP A 167 4.33 -38.53 -6.35
N HIS A 168 4.23 -38.06 -5.09
CA HIS A 168 3.16 -38.47 -4.16
C HIS A 168 1.82 -37.77 -4.41
N PHE A 169 1.80 -36.74 -5.27
CA PHE A 169 0.61 -35.94 -5.57
C PHE A 169 -0.02 -36.29 -6.93
N GLY A 170 0.48 -37.32 -7.62
CA GLY A 170 0.08 -37.65 -8.98
C GLY A 170 0.60 -36.60 -9.97
N ASP A 171 -0.28 -36.12 -10.85
CA ASP A 171 0.04 -35.07 -11.83
C ASP A 171 -0.84 -33.82 -11.58
N PRO A 172 -0.58 -33.05 -10.51
CA PRO A 172 -1.39 -31.89 -10.19
C PRO A 172 -1.15 -30.79 -11.21
N ASP A 173 -2.22 -30.18 -11.71
CA ASP A 173 -2.12 -28.97 -12.51
C ASP A 173 -1.63 -27.80 -11.64
N LYS A 174 -0.33 -27.51 -11.73
CA LYS A 174 0.32 -26.45 -10.96
C LYS A 174 -0.22 -25.07 -11.32
N ALA A 175 -0.77 -24.87 -12.52
CA ALA A 175 -1.38 -23.60 -12.90
C ALA A 175 -2.60 -23.27 -12.03
N CYS A 176 -3.32 -24.29 -11.54
CA CYS A 176 -4.44 -24.11 -10.62
C CYS A 176 -4.03 -23.98 -9.14
N LEU A 177 -2.74 -24.11 -8.83
CA LEU A 177 -2.23 -24.17 -7.45
C LEU A 177 -1.33 -22.99 -7.07
N GLY A 178 -1.28 -21.95 -7.91
CA GLY A 178 -0.67 -20.66 -7.54
C GLY A 178 -1.39 -19.97 -6.39
N LEU A 179 -0.72 -18.97 -5.80
CA LEU A 179 -1.32 -18.09 -4.81
C LEU A 179 -2.60 -17.46 -5.37
N VAL A 180 -3.56 -17.22 -4.48
CA VAL A 180 -4.75 -16.45 -4.85
C VAL A 180 -4.28 -15.01 -5.08
N GLU A 181 -4.37 -14.55 -6.31
CA GLU A 181 -4.09 -13.15 -6.67
C GLU A 181 -5.24 -12.26 -6.21
N LEU A 182 -4.88 -11.09 -5.69
CA LEU A 182 -5.81 -10.05 -5.26
C LEU A 182 -5.78 -8.91 -6.30
N PRO A 183 -6.92 -8.27 -6.60
CA PRO A 183 -6.94 -7.07 -7.41
C PRO A 183 -5.98 -6.03 -6.83
N ALA A 184 -5.09 -5.51 -7.65
CA ALA A 184 -4.05 -4.58 -7.23
C ALA A 184 -3.80 -3.51 -8.31
N VAL A 185 -3.66 -2.26 -7.88
CA VAL A 185 -3.37 -1.12 -8.76
C VAL A 185 -2.29 -0.26 -8.11
N GLU A 186 -1.36 0.21 -8.93
CA GLU A 186 -0.38 1.23 -8.54
C GLU A 186 -0.65 2.51 -9.33
N GLU A 187 -1.03 3.56 -8.63
CA GLU A 187 -1.39 4.84 -9.25
C GLU A 187 -0.93 6.00 -8.38
N ALA A 188 -0.43 7.08 -8.98
CA ALA A 188 0.09 8.26 -8.28
C ALA A 188 1.14 7.97 -7.17
N GLY A 189 1.84 6.82 -7.25
CA GLY A 189 2.81 6.40 -6.23
C GLY A 189 2.21 5.62 -5.05
N LEU A 190 0.92 5.29 -5.12
CA LEU A 190 0.13 4.61 -4.10
C LEU A 190 -0.16 3.16 -4.53
N LEU A 191 -0.02 2.22 -3.59
CA LEU A 191 -0.28 0.80 -3.81
C LEU A 191 -1.64 0.42 -3.23
N TRP A 192 -2.60 0.14 -4.09
CA TRP A 192 -3.98 -0.20 -3.74
C TRP A 192 -4.24 -1.68 -3.94
N VAL A 193 -4.93 -2.30 -2.98
CA VAL A 193 -5.33 -3.72 -3.07
C VAL A 193 -6.75 -3.91 -2.56
N HIS A 194 -7.52 -4.72 -3.27
CA HIS A 194 -8.81 -5.22 -2.79
C HIS A 194 -8.60 -6.55 -2.04
N PRO A 195 -9.08 -6.71 -0.79
CA PRO A 195 -8.84 -7.92 0.02
C PRO A 195 -9.71 -9.12 -0.38
N ASP A 196 -10.81 -8.87 -1.10
CA ASP A 196 -11.57 -9.90 -1.84
C ASP A 196 -10.94 -10.16 -3.23
N PRO A 197 -10.58 -11.41 -3.58
CA PRO A 197 -10.11 -11.79 -4.92
C PRO A 197 -11.09 -11.44 -6.05
N ASP A 198 -12.40 -11.44 -5.78
CA ASP A 198 -13.44 -11.11 -6.76
C ASP A 198 -13.80 -9.61 -6.74
N GLY A 199 -13.09 -8.82 -5.94
CA GLY A 199 -13.30 -7.39 -5.82
C GLY A 199 -12.87 -6.58 -7.05
N VAL A 200 -13.35 -5.34 -7.10
CA VAL A 200 -13.01 -4.41 -8.17
C VAL A 200 -12.39 -3.16 -7.56
N ILE A 201 -11.33 -2.65 -8.18
CA ILE A 201 -10.72 -1.37 -7.84
C ILE A 201 -11.15 -0.36 -8.88
N ASP A 202 -11.96 0.61 -8.47
CA ASP A 202 -12.29 1.81 -9.23
C ASP A 202 -11.83 3.03 -8.41
N LEU A 203 -10.66 3.55 -8.74
CA LEU A 203 -10.07 4.66 -7.99
C LEU A 203 -10.80 5.99 -8.23
N ASP A 204 -11.42 6.17 -9.40
CA ASP A 204 -12.22 7.37 -9.70
C ASP A 204 -13.49 7.38 -8.86
N GLU A 205 -14.13 6.22 -8.68
CA GLU A 205 -15.29 6.09 -7.78
C GLU A 205 -14.90 6.36 -6.32
N GLN A 206 -13.73 5.90 -5.88
CA GLN A 206 -13.29 6.04 -4.48
C GLN A 206 -12.74 7.42 -4.13
N LEU A 207 -11.89 7.99 -4.98
CA LEU A 207 -11.16 9.24 -4.72
C LEU A 207 -11.84 10.46 -5.37
N GLY A 208 -12.79 10.22 -6.27
CA GLY A 208 -13.36 11.23 -7.14
C GLY A 208 -12.55 11.38 -8.44
N PRO A 209 -13.18 11.93 -9.50
CA PRO A 209 -12.55 12.04 -10.82
C PRO A 209 -11.44 13.11 -10.87
N GLU A 210 -10.45 12.89 -11.74
CA GLU A 210 -9.37 13.85 -12.09
C GLU A 210 -9.76 15.04 -13.00
#